data_AF-A0A352B0C2-F1
#
_entry.id   AF-A0A352B0C2-F1
#
_cell.length_a   1.000
_cell.length_b   1.000
_cell.length_c   1.000
_cell.angle_alpha   90.00
_cell.angle_beta   90.00
_cell.angle_gamma   90.00
#
_symmetry.space_group_name_H-M   'P 1'
#
loop_
_entity.id
_entity.type
_entity.pdbx_description
1 polymer ?
#
loop_
_entity_poly.entity_id
_entity_poly.type
_entity_poly.pdbx_seq_one_letter_code
_entity_poly.pdbx_strand_id
1 'polypeptide(L)'
;MEVLLLGIFFWLILKLVGKRQQLTKAKRAYLTMVDDAAMGLADEQFAYEAGVESLPDLEGDGTFSFEVSLTRADNDDLESIYTYLDLKGLKRESLATVLKSERVGSASQVAVELSQAPLGIVGGESGQVLSSLLGNVGGQARCSGRLNRDKKGVFRYFLDIKAEAGGQGDATT
;
A
#
# COMPACT_ATOMS: atom_id res chain seq x y z
N MET A 1 7.86 -16.67 20.33
CA MET A 1 6.67 -16.37 21.14
C MET A 1 6.11 -15.06 20.63
N GLU A 2 4.82 -15.09 20.31
CA GLU A 2 3.91 -13.94 20.09
C GLU A 2 4.19 -13.01 18.90
N VAL A 3 3.79 -13.48 17.72
CA VAL A 3 3.37 -12.65 16.58
C VAL A 3 1.84 -12.66 16.59
N LEU A 4 1.20 -11.67 17.24
CA LEU A 4 -0.27 -11.52 17.27
C LEU A 4 -0.67 -10.23 18.01
N LEU A 5 -0.50 -9.04 17.41
CA LEU A 5 -0.98 -7.80 18.04
C LEU A 5 -1.66 -6.78 17.11
N LEU A 6 -2.10 -7.21 15.92
CA LEU A 6 -3.01 -6.38 15.10
C LEU A 6 -4.35 -7.06 14.81
N GLY A 7 -4.41 -8.40 14.71
CA GLY A 7 -5.65 -9.12 14.41
C GLY A 7 -6.68 -9.27 15.56
N ILE A 8 -6.29 -9.06 16.83
CA ILE A 8 -7.20 -9.32 17.98
C ILE A 8 -8.12 -8.12 18.28
N PHE A 9 -7.70 -6.89 17.97
CA PHE A 9 -8.53 -5.70 18.25
C PHE A 9 -9.66 -5.48 17.24
N PHE A 10 -9.56 -6.10 16.05
CA PHE A 10 -10.52 -5.97 14.96
C PHE A 10 -11.87 -6.69 15.25
N TRP A 11 -11.86 -7.78 16.03
CA TRP A 11 -13.03 -8.65 16.21
C TRP A 11 -14.13 -8.09 17.16
N LEU A 12 -13.78 -7.21 18.10
CA LEU A 12 -14.71 -6.68 19.10
C LEU A 12 -15.60 -5.52 18.59
N ILE A 13 -15.18 -4.83 17.53
CA ILE A 13 -15.75 -3.52 17.14
C ILE A 13 -16.91 -3.65 16.14
N LEU A 14 -16.91 -4.71 15.32
CA LEU A 14 -17.95 -4.99 14.32
C LEU A 14 -19.34 -5.30 14.91
N LYS A 15 -19.45 -5.62 16.20
CA LYS A 15 -20.74 -5.95 16.84
C LYS A 15 -21.61 -4.75 17.23
N LEU A 16 -21.12 -3.51 17.13
CA LEU A 16 -21.77 -2.37 17.81
C LEU A 16 -22.36 -1.27 16.91
N VAL A 17 -22.20 -1.32 15.58
CA VAL A 17 -22.57 -0.15 14.75
C VAL A 17 -23.99 -0.26 14.19
N GLY A 18 -24.96 0.17 15.01
CA GLY A 18 -26.35 0.42 14.62
C GLY A 18 -26.72 1.91 14.58
N LYS A 19 -27.06 2.40 13.38
CA LYS A 19 -27.82 3.64 13.02
C LYS A 19 -27.19 5.03 13.25
N ARG A 20 -27.03 5.71 12.10
CA ARG A 20 -26.72 7.11 11.72
C ARG A 20 -26.47 8.25 12.73
N GLN A 21 -27.02 8.29 13.95
CA GLN A 21 -26.57 9.23 14.99
C GLN A 21 -25.41 8.67 15.82
N GLN A 22 -25.32 7.34 15.92
CA GLN A 22 -24.13 6.67 16.42
C GLN A 22 -22.97 6.78 15.45
N LEU A 23 -23.17 7.08 14.16
CA LEU A 23 -22.07 7.21 13.20
C LEU A 23 -21.14 8.38 13.52
N THR A 24 -21.64 9.53 14.02
CA THR A 24 -20.76 10.67 14.35
C THR A 24 -19.97 10.42 15.63
N LYS A 25 -20.61 9.80 16.64
CA LYS A 25 -19.93 9.39 17.89
C LYS A 25 -18.96 8.23 17.65
N ALA A 26 -19.37 7.23 16.87
CA ALA A 26 -18.54 6.10 16.49
C ALA A 26 -17.40 6.52 15.55
N LYS A 27 -17.64 7.45 14.61
CA LYS A 27 -16.58 8.08 13.81
C LYS A 27 -15.59 8.81 14.70
N ARG A 28 -16.06 9.65 15.63
CA ARG A 28 -15.18 10.38 16.54
C ARG A 28 -14.41 9.43 17.46
N ALA A 29 -15.07 8.43 18.02
CA ALA A 29 -14.43 7.39 18.84
C ALA A 29 -13.39 6.61 18.03
N TYR A 30 -13.72 6.20 16.81
CA TYR A 30 -12.79 5.53 15.89
C TYR A 30 -11.57 6.42 15.60
N LEU A 31 -11.77 7.68 15.24
CA LEU A 31 -10.67 8.60 14.97
C LEU A 31 -9.82 8.86 16.21
N THR A 32 -10.43 9.04 17.39
CA THR A 32 -9.70 9.17 18.65
C THR A 32 -8.90 7.92 18.97
N MET A 33 -9.43 6.72 18.76
CA MET A 33 -8.69 5.47 18.95
C MET A 33 -7.51 5.33 17.99
N VAL A 34 -7.68 5.74 16.73
CA VAL A 34 -6.59 5.77 15.74
C VAL A 34 -5.53 6.79 16.15
N ASP A 35 -5.94 7.98 16.57
CA ASP A 35 -5.02 9.04 17.02
C ASP A 35 -4.27 8.60 18.31
N ASP A 36 -4.94 7.95 19.27
CA ASP A 36 -4.35 7.40 20.50
C ASP A 36 -3.34 6.27 20.19
N ALA A 37 -3.68 5.37 19.26
CA ALA A 37 -2.78 4.31 18.82
C ALA A 37 -1.55 4.87 18.09
N ALA A 38 -1.74 5.91 17.26
CA ALA A 38 -0.65 6.60 16.59
C ALA A 38 0.30 7.28 17.59
N MET A 39 -0.22 7.83 18.70
CA MET A 39 0.62 8.38 19.76
C MET A 39 1.47 7.32 20.47
N GLY A 40 0.93 6.11 20.66
CA GLY A 40 1.67 5.00 21.28
C GLY A 40 2.80 4.43 20.42
N LEU A 41 2.74 4.65 19.09
CA LEU A 41 3.70 4.15 18.10
C LEU A 41 4.45 5.28 17.40
N ALA A 42 4.37 6.51 17.90
CA ALA A 42 4.82 7.71 17.19
C ALA A 42 6.30 7.66 16.82
N ASP A 43 7.15 7.17 17.72
CA ASP A 43 8.60 7.07 17.48
C ASP A 43 8.94 6.02 16.40
N GLU A 44 8.26 4.87 16.43
CA GLU A 44 8.44 3.80 15.43
C GLU A 44 7.92 4.24 14.05
N GLN A 45 6.76 4.90 14.02
CA GLN A 45 6.17 5.45 12.81
C GLN A 45 7.03 6.57 12.23
N PHE A 46 7.58 7.45 13.07
CA PHE A 46 8.49 8.51 12.64
C PHE A 46 9.78 7.94 12.04
N ALA A 47 10.38 6.93 12.67
CA ALA A 47 11.56 6.25 12.14
C ALA A 47 11.27 5.57 10.80
N TYR A 48 10.10 4.96 10.65
CA TYR A 48 9.66 4.39 9.39
C TYR A 48 9.49 5.46 8.31
N GLU A 49 8.75 6.53 8.60
CA GLU A 49 8.50 7.63 7.66
C GLU A 49 9.81 8.27 7.20
N ALA A 50 10.74 8.54 8.11
CA ALA A 50 12.08 9.03 7.77
C ALA A 50 12.84 8.04 6.86
N GLY A 51 12.69 6.74 7.12
CA GLY A 51 13.22 5.68 6.26
C GLY A 51 12.61 5.71 4.86
N VAL A 52 11.29 5.81 4.75
CA VAL A 52 10.58 5.92 3.47
C VAL A 52 10.99 7.18 2.72
N GLU A 53 11.05 8.34 3.38
CA GLU A 53 11.46 9.60 2.77
C GLU A 53 12.89 9.57 2.22
N SER A 54 13.77 8.79 2.85
CA SER A 54 15.15 8.60 2.37
C SER A 54 15.27 7.75 1.11
N LEU A 55 14.22 7.01 0.74
CA LEU A 55 14.24 6.17 -0.46
C LEU A 55 14.15 7.01 -1.73
N PRO A 56 14.79 6.54 -2.83
CA PRO A 56 14.60 7.10 -4.16
C PRO A 56 13.10 7.12 -4.53
N ASP A 57 12.63 8.22 -5.11
CA ASP A 57 11.24 8.36 -5.56
C ASP A 57 11.16 8.02 -7.05
N LEU A 58 10.34 7.03 -7.40
CA LEU A 58 10.06 6.72 -8.80
C LEU A 58 8.99 7.67 -9.32
N GLU A 59 9.32 8.40 -10.38
CA GLU A 59 8.41 9.38 -10.99
C GLU A 59 7.17 8.68 -11.56
N GLY A 60 5.99 9.19 -11.22
CA GLY A 60 4.70 8.79 -11.78
C GLY A 60 4.22 9.76 -12.85
N ASP A 61 3.24 9.33 -13.65
CA ASP A 61 2.59 10.15 -14.67
C ASP A 61 1.07 10.31 -14.42
N GLY A 62 0.59 9.82 -13.29
CA GLY A 62 -0.81 9.84 -12.88
C GLY A 62 -1.68 8.76 -13.54
N THR A 63 -1.10 7.85 -14.33
CA THR A 63 -1.87 6.82 -15.04
C THR A 63 -2.17 5.60 -14.16
N PHE A 64 -1.37 5.36 -13.12
CA PHE A 64 -1.49 4.20 -12.22
C PHE A 64 -1.57 2.87 -12.99
N SER A 65 -0.55 2.60 -13.81
CA SER A 65 -0.57 1.55 -14.84
C SER A 65 -0.18 0.15 -14.34
N PHE A 66 0.43 0.03 -13.16
CA PHE A 66 0.89 -1.26 -12.62
C PHE A 66 -0.06 -1.78 -11.55
N GLU A 67 -0.81 -2.85 -11.85
CA GLU A 67 -1.67 -3.52 -10.86
C GLU A 67 -0.86 -4.41 -9.92
N VAL A 68 -1.12 -4.29 -8.62
CA VAL A 68 -0.50 -5.11 -7.58
C VAL A 68 -1.38 -6.30 -7.27
N SER A 69 -0.81 -7.49 -7.27
CA SER A 69 -1.47 -8.70 -6.77
C SER A 69 -1.51 -8.65 -5.25
N LEU A 70 -2.70 -8.45 -4.68
CA LEU A 70 -2.96 -8.30 -3.24
C LEU A 70 -2.92 -9.63 -2.47
N THR A 71 -2.20 -10.64 -2.95
CA THR A 71 -2.14 -11.97 -2.32
C THR A 71 -1.49 -12.00 -0.95
N ARG A 72 -0.76 -10.94 -0.58
CA ARG A 72 -0.13 -10.78 0.74
C ARG A 72 -0.91 -9.85 1.67
N ALA A 73 -1.94 -9.17 1.17
CA ALA A 73 -2.73 -8.23 1.97
C ALA A 73 -3.71 -8.96 2.87
N ASP A 74 -3.88 -8.45 4.08
CA ASP A 74 -5.05 -8.74 4.90
C ASP A 74 -6.23 -7.88 4.43
N ASN A 75 -7.39 -8.50 4.18
CA ASN A 75 -8.59 -7.77 3.79
C ASN A 75 -9.06 -6.82 4.89
N ASP A 76 -8.87 -7.18 6.16
CA ASP A 76 -9.27 -6.36 7.30
C ASP A 76 -8.40 -5.09 7.40
N ASP A 77 -7.12 -5.18 7.05
CA ASP A 77 -6.22 -4.03 6.94
C ASP A 77 -6.62 -3.11 5.78
N LEU A 78 -6.95 -3.69 4.61
CA LEU A 78 -7.42 -2.93 3.45
C LEU A 78 -8.73 -2.18 3.75
N GLU A 79 -9.68 -2.82 4.42
CA GLU A 79 -10.92 -2.20 4.89
C GLU A 79 -10.66 -1.06 5.86
N SER A 80 -9.72 -1.27 6.79
CA SER A 80 -9.34 -0.27 7.79
C SER A 80 -8.73 0.97 7.13
N ILE A 81 -7.76 0.78 6.23
CA ILE A 81 -7.13 1.86 5.47
C ILE A 81 -8.16 2.62 4.65
N TYR A 82 -8.99 1.89 3.89
CA TYR A 82 -10.01 2.50 3.04
C TYR A 82 -11.03 3.30 3.86
N THR A 83 -11.48 2.75 4.99
CA THR A 83 -12.42 3.44 5.90
C THR A 83 -11.77 4.68 6.51
N TYR A 84 -10.52 4.60 6.94
CA TYR A 84 -9.79 5.74 7.49
C TYR A 84 -9.69 6.90 6.49
N LEU A 85 -9.29 6.61 5.24
CA LEU A 85 -9.20 7.60 4.16
C LEU A 85 -10.56 8.26 3.90
N ASP A 86 -11.63 7.48 3.84
CA ASP A 86 -13.00 7.97 3.64
C ASP A 86 -13.47 8.86 4.81
N LEU A 87 -13.15 8.48 6.04
CA LEU A 87 -13.56 9.24 7.23
C LEU A 87 -12.80 10.56 7.35
N LYS A 88 -11.51 10.60 6.99
CA LYS A 88 -10.70 11.84 6.99
C LYS A 88 -10.91 12.69 5.71
N GLY A 89 -11.61 12.16 4.70
CA GLY A 89 -11.81 12.84 3.42
C GLY A 89 -10.52 12.97 2.60
N LEU A 90 -9.56 12.07 2.83
CA LEU A 90 -8.28 12.05 2.13
C LEU A 90 -8.44 11.42 0.75
N LYS A 91 -7.59 11.84 -0.18
CA LYS A 91 -7.52 11.20 -1.49
C LYS A 91 -7.02 9.77 -1.30
N ARG A 92 -7.61 8.83 -2.05
CA ARG A 92 -7.17 7.43 -2.09
C ARG A 92 -6.03 7.20 -3.10
N GLU A 93 -5.53 8.30 -3.66
CA GLU A 93 -4.44 8.41 -4.62
C GLU A 93 -3.28 9.11 -3.91
N SER A 94 -2.04 8.84 -4.33
CA SER A 94 -0.81 9.35 -3.71
C SER A 94 -0.54 8.77 -2.31
N LEU A 95 -0.92 7.51 -2.11
CA LEU A 95 -0.47 6.76 -0.93
C LEU A 95 1.03 6.45 -1.09
N ALA A 96 1.85 6.75 -0.07
CA ALA A 96 3.27 6.43 -0.12
C ALA A 96 3.45 4.90 -0.08
N THR A 97 4.00 4.35 -1.15
CA THR A 97 4.19 2.91 -1.34
C THR A 97 5.67 2.59 -1.45
N VAL A 98 6.14 1.60 -0.70
CA VAL A 98 7.51 1.11 -0.79
C VAL A 98 7.56 -0.11 -1.71
N LEU A 99 8.55 -0.11 -2.58
CA LEU A 99 8.84 -1.18 -3.53
C LEU A 99 10.17 -1.82 -3.19
N LYS A 100 10.21 -3.15 -3.19
CA LYS A 100 11.44 -3.91 -2.98
C LYS A 100 11.59 -4.98 -4.04
N SER A 101 12.73 -4.98 -4.73
CA SER A 101 13.07 -6.04 -5.67
C SER A 101 13.25 -7.36 -4.91
N GLU A 102 12.54 -8.39 -5.33
CA GLU A 102 12.62 -9.75 -4.80
C GLU A 102 12.94 -10.73 -5.94
N ARG A 103 13.68 -11.78 -5.61
CA ARG A 103 13.95 -12.87 -6.54
C ARG A 103 13.46 -14.18 -5.94
N VAL A 104 12.51 -14.83 -6.60
CA VAL A 104 11.98 -16.14 -6.18
C VAL A 104 12.35 -17.16 -7.24
N GLY A 105 13.39 -17.95 -6.94
CA GLY A 105 14.02 -18.83 -7.92
C GLY A 105 14.63 -18.02 -9.07
N SER A 106 14.18 -18.28 -10.30
CA SER A 106 14.62 -17.54 -11.49
C SER A 106 13.76 -16.31 -11.80
N ALA A 107 12.60 -16.15 -11.16
CA ALA A 107 11.66 -15.07 -11.45
C ALA A 107 12.00 -13.80 -10.65
N SER A 108 12.05 -12.66 -11.35
CA SER A 108 12.09 -11.34 -10.74
C SER A 108 10.67 -10.88 -10.43
N GLN A 109 10.46 -10.38 -9.21
CA GLN A 109 9.21 -9.77 -8.79
C GLN A 109 9.51 -8.56 -7.90
N VAL A 110 8.51 -7.73 -7.68
CA VAL A 110 8.61 -6.58 -6.77
C VAL A 110 7.58 -6.75 -5.66
N ALA A 111 8.05 -6.81 -4.42
CA ALA A 111 7.19 -6.73 -3.26
C ALA A 111 6.76 -5.29 -3.02
N VAL A 112 5.50 -5.15 -2.61
CA VAL A 112 4.84 -3.88 -2.39
C VAL A 112 4.40 -3.81 -0.94
N GLU A 113 4.75 -2.70 -0.29
CA GLU A 113 4.41 -2.41 1.10
C GLU A 113 3.71 -1.05 1.20
N LEU A 114 2.71 -0.98 2.06
CA LEU A 114 1.98 0.24 2.38
C LEU A 114 1.93 0.39 3.91
N SER A 115 2.52 1.47 4.44
CA SER A 115 2.53 1.75 5.88
C SER A 115 3.00 0.57 6.73
N GLN A 116 4.18 0.01 6.42
CA GLN A 116 4.78 -1.16 7.08
C GLN A 116 4.06 -2.50 6.86
N ALA A 117 2.87 -2.49 6.24
CA ALA A 117 2.12 -3.71 5.96
C ALA A 117 2.46 -4.28 4.58
N PRO A 118 2.77 -5.59 4.49
CA PRO A 118 2.97 -6.25 3.21
C PRO A 118 1.66 -6.24 2.43
N LEU A 119 1.64 -5.56 1.29
CA LEU A 119 0.44 -5.40 0.48
C LEU A 119 0.34 -6.49 -0.59
N GLY A 120 1.45 -6.79 -1.25
CA GLY A 120 1.38 -7.69 -2.40
C GLY A 120 2.66 -7.77 -3.22
N ILE A 121 2.49 -8.23 -4.45
CA ILE A 121 3.58 -8.34 -5.43
C ILE A 121 3.16 -7.86 -6.81
N VAL A 122 4.14 -7.36 -7.57
CA VAL A 122 4.06 -7.22 -9.02
C VAL A 122 4.99 -8.29 -9.63
N GLY A 123 4.41 -9.22 -10.39
CA GLY A 123 5.12 -10.30 -11.05
C GLY A 123 5.05 -10.23 -12.58
N GLY A 124 5.53 -11.27 -13.25
CA GLY A 124 5.47 -11.37 -14.72
C GLY A 124 6.34 -10.32 -15.42
N GLU A 125 5.91 -9.86 -16.59
CA GLU A 125 6.60 -8.85 -17.39
C GLU A 125 6.70 -7.51 -16.64
N SER A 126 5.61 -7.05 -16.03
CA SER A 126 5.59 -5.86 -15.19
C SER A 126 6.59 -5.96 -14.02
N GLY A 127 6.65 -7.12 -13.36
CA GLY A 127 7.61 -7.37 -12.29
C GLY A 127 9.06 -7.28 -12.77
N GLN A 128 9.37 -7.77 -13.97
CA GLN A 128 10.70 -7.66 -14.56
C GLN A 128 11.07 -6.21 -14.87
N VAL A 129 10.15 -5.44 -15.47
CA VAL A 129 10.35 -4.01 -15.75
C VAL A 129 10.64 -3.25 -14.46
N LEU A 130 9.82 -3.45 -13.42
CA LEU A 130 10.00 -2.78 -12.14
C LEU A 130 11.28 -3.24 -11.42
N SER A 131 11.62 -4.53 -11.44
CA SER A 131 12.87 -5.02 -10.86
C SER A 131 14.10 -4.41 -11.53
N SER A 132 14.07 -4.19 -12.85
CA SER A 132 15.15 -3.50 -13.58
C SER A 132 15.25 -2.03 -13.18
N LEU A 133 14.12 -1.31 -13.10
CA LEU A 133 14.10 0.08 -12.61
C LEU A 133 14.65 0.19 -11.19
N LEU A 134 14.23 -0.70 -10.29
CA LEU A 134 14.73 -0.74 -8.92
C LEU A 134 16.24 -1.07 -8.86
N GLY A 135 16.73 -1.91 -9.76
CA GLY A 135 18.16 -2.23 -9.86
C GLY A 135 19.04 -0.99 -10.06
N ASN A 136 18.55 0.02 -10.77
CA ASN A 136 19.28 1.27 -11.02
C ASN A 136 19.34 2.19 -9.79
N VAL A 137 18.47 1.99 -8.81
CA VAL A 137 18.34 2.82 -7.60
C VAL A 137 18.64 2.07 -6.31
N GLY A 138 19.33 0.92 -6.40
CA GLY A 138 19.78 0.16 -5.22
C GLY A 138 18.79 -0.90 -4.72
N GLY A 139 17.78 -1.25 -5.50
CA GLY A 139 16.87 -2.37 -5.27
C GLY A 139 15.61 -2.03 -4.45
N GLN A 140 15.50 -0.79 -3.97
CA GLN A 140 14.34 -0.29 -3.24
C GLN A 140 14.03 1.16 -3.64
N ALA A 141 12.76 1.51 -3.67
CA ALA A 141 12.30 2.86 -3.96
C ALA A 141 10.92 3.08 -3.34
N ARG A 142 10.49 4.34 -3.29
CA ARG A 142 9.10 4.70 -3.04
C ARG A 142 8.41 5.18 -4.33
N CYS A 143 7.09 5.07 -4.35
CA CYS A 143 6.24 5.63 -5.41
C CYS A 143 4.85 5.98 -4.84
N SER A 144 4.01 6.57 -5.67
CA SER A 144 2.59 6.79 -5.34
C SER A 144 1.75 5.57 -5.68
N GLY A 145 0.86 5.17 -4.77
CA GLY A 145 -0.13 4.13 -4.99
C GLY A 145 -1.57 4.64 -4.91
N ARG A 146 -2.49 3.87 -5.47
CA ARG A 146 -3.93 4.11 -5.41
C ARG A 146 -4.70 2.87 -4.98
N LEU A 147 -5.47 3.01 -3.90
CA LEU A 147 -6.38 1.98 -3.41
C LEU A 147 -7.80 2.25 -3.90
N ASN A 148 -8.35 1.28 -4.64
CA ASN A 148 -9.72 1.29 -5.12
C ASN A 148 -10.52 0.14 -4.54
N ARG A 149 -11.83 0.35 -4.40
CA ARG A 149 -12.79 -0.69 -4.05
C ARG A 149 -13.93 -0.66 -5.05
N ASP A 150 -14.21 -1.82 -5.66
CA ASP A 150 -15.29 -1.92 -6.62
C ASP A 150 -16.68 -2.01 -5.93
N LYS A 151 -17.75 -2.02 -6.73
CA LYS A 151 -19.13 -2.09 -6.22
C LYS A 151 -19.45 -3.40 -5.49
N LYS A 152 -18.67 -4.46 -5.70
CA LYS A 152 -18.81 -5.76 -5.03
C LYS A 152 -17.96 -5.83 -3.76
N GLY A 153 -17.21 -4.77 -3.47
CA GLY A 153 -16.34 -4.66 -2.30
C GLY A 153 -14.94 -5.20 -2.52
N VAL A 154 -14.54 -5.53 -3.75
CA VAL A 154 -13.22 -6.08 -4.07
C VAL A 154 -12.20 -4.95 -4.17
N PHE A 155 -11.08 -5.11 -3.45
CA PHE A 155 -9.97 -4.16 -3.48
C PHE A 155 -9.07 -4.38 -4.68
N ARG A 156 -8.58 -3.27 -5.23
CA ARG A 156 -7.55 -3.24 -6.27
C ARG A 156 -6.56 -2.13 -5.94
N TYR A 157 -5.28 -2.40 -6.17
CA TYR A 157 -4.22 -1.44 -5.91
C TYR A 157 -3.34 -1.26 -7.13
N PHE A 158 -3.02 0.00 -7.43
CA PHE A 158 -2.25 0.37 -8.60
C PHE A 158 -1.10 1.30 -8.22
N LEU A 159 0.06 1.11 -8.84
CA LEU A 159 1.25 1.96 -8.67
C LEU A 159 1.31 3.00 -9.79
N ASP A 160 1.64 4.22 -9.43
CA ASP A 160 1.94 5.31 -10.36
C ASP A 160 3.45 5.38 -10.61
N ILE A 161 3.86 4.77 -11.70
CA ILE A 161 5.24 4.71 -12.15
C ILE A 161 5.22 4.94 -13.64
N LYS A 162 6.00 5.93 -14.08
CA LYS A 162 6.20 6.20 -15.50
C LYS A 162 6.94 5.02 -16.10
N ALA A 163 6.24 4.24 -16.93
CA ALA A 163 6.87 3.21 -17.73
C ALA A 163 7.76 3.93 -18.77
N GLU A 164 9.08 3.87 -18.61
CA GLU A 164 9.96 4.38 -19.66
C GLU A 164 9.75 3.53 -20.92
N ALA A 165 9.38 4.18 -22.02
CA ALA A 165 9.32 3.55 -23.33
C ALA A 165 10.76 3.25 -23.80
N GLY A 166 11.32 2.12 -23.36
CA GLY A 166 12.69 1.75 -23.67
C GLY A 166 12.86 0.24 -23.78
N GLY A 167 12.53 -0.32 -24.96
CA GLY A 167 12.88 -1.70 -25.30
C GLY A 167 11.98 -2.47 -26.27
N GLN A 168 11.14 -1.84 -27.10
CA GLN A 168 10.69 -2.51 -28.33
C GLN A 168 11.81 -2.34 -29.37
N GLY A 169 12.40 -3.48 -29.78
CA GLY A 169 13.68 -3.51 -30.45
C GLY A 169 13.73 -2.91 -31.84
N ASP A 170 14.91 -2.40 -32.18
CA ASP A 170 15.39 -2.46 -33.56
C ASP A 170 15.92 -3.87 -33.81
N ALA A 171 15.00 -4.79 -34.13
CA ALA A 171 15.30 -5.91 -35.01
C ALA A 171 14.78 -5.54 -36.41
N THR A 172 15.44 -4.57 -37.05
CA THR A 172 15.33 -4.36 -38.48
C THR A 172 16.63 -4.79 -39.16
N THR A 173 16.51 -5.94 -39.84
CA THR A 173 17.37 -6.48 -40.93
C THR A 173 18.70 -7.12 -40.57
#